data_AF-A0A2J4JLK0-F1
#
_entry.id   AF-A0A2J4JLK0-F1
#
_cell.length_a   1.000
_cell.length_b   1.000
_cell.length_c   1.000
_cell.angle_alpha   90.00
_cell.angle_beta   90.00
_cell.angle_gamma   90.00
#
_symmetry.space_group_name_H-M   'P 1'
#
loop_
_entity.id
_entity.type
_entity.pdbx_description
1 polymer ?
#
loop_
_entity_poly.entity_id
_entity_poly.type
_entity_poly.pdbx_seq_one_letter_code
_entity_poly.pdbx_strand_id
1 'polypeptide(L)'
;MKIVVGGQHKRRNLIVLILIILVVLIGWIFWTNMHFTSTHLSIINDKIPKDFYGYKIAVVSDLHNHDWNGKLTEQLQKEAPDIIVITGDFVDSSHTDFGVAKKFIYEARDIAPIYYVTGNHEAWLDNYDDLHKLLLDAGVHIMDDKCELIKKGNSNINIIGIQDPDFVERDTMGGIQGAIVETKMEPLLDKKMYNIVLCHRPELFDNYVALGADLVLAGHAHGGQIRIPFIGGLIAPNQGFFPKYTEGVYHKEKTDMVVSRGLGNSIIPVRINNTPELLIVTLGK
;
A
#
# COMPACT_ATOMS: atom_id res chain seq x y z
N MET A 1 -67.55 -9.15 8.55
CA MET A 1 -66.42 -9.60 7.71
C MET A 1 -65.39 -8.46 7.63
N LYS A 2 -64.42 -8.42 8.57
CA LYS A 2 -63.34 -7.41 8.56
C LYS A 2 -62.22 -7.94 7.67
N ILE A 3 -62.06 -7.33 6.50
CA ILE A 3 -60.98 -7.68 5.57
C ILE A 3 -59.67 -7.18 6.17
N VAL A 4 -58.74 -8.11 6.39
CA VAL A 4 -57.37 -7.87 6.85
C VAL A 4 -56.58 -7.22 5.70
N VAL A 5 -56.82 -5.94 5.40
CA VAL A 5 -56.13 -5.21 4.32
C VAL A 5 -54.80 -4.58 4.80
N GLY A 6 -54.63 -4.42 6.12
CA GLY A 6 -53.46 -3.73 6.69
C GLY A 6 -52.11 -4.46 6.57
N GLY A 7 -52.11 -5.79 6.36
CA GLY A 7 -50.87 -6.59 6.28
C GLY A 7 -50.15 -6.50 4.93
N GLN A 8 -50.91 -6.39 3.83
CA GLN A 8 -50.33 -6.37 2.48
C GLN A 8 -49.62 -5.05 2.16
N HIS A 9 -50.18 -3.91 2.59
CA HIS A 9 -49.52 -2.60 2.42
C HIS A 9 -48.22 -2.48 3.24
N LYS A 10 -48.20 -2.98 4.48
CA LYS A 10 -46.98 -3.01 5.30
C LYS A 10 -45.89 -3.90 4.68
N ARG A 11 -46.26 -5.07 4.15
CA ARG A 11 -45.33 -5.98 3.46
C ARG A 11 -44.79 -5.35 2.17
N ARG A 12 -45.63 -4.68 1.37
CA ARG A 12 -45.21 -3.95 0.17
C ARG A 12 -44.24 -2.81 0.50
N ASN A 13 -44.55 -2.01 1.52
CA ASN A 13 -43.69 -0.90 1.95
C ASN A 13 -42.34 -1.40 2.50
N LEU A 14 -42.33 -2.53 3.22
CA LEU A 14 -41.09 -3.17 3.67
C LEU A 14 -40.22 -3.66 2.50
N ILE A 15 -40.83 -4.31 1.50
CA ILE A 15 -40.11 -4.76 0.31
C ILE A 15 -39.52 -3.56 -0.45
N VAL A 16 -40.29 -2.49 -0.64
CA VAL A 16 -39.81 -1.26 -1.27
C VAL A 16 -38.64 -0.67 -0.48
N LEU A 17 -38.72 -0.61 0.85
CA LEU A 17 -37.63 -0.13 1.70
C LEU A 17 -36.36 -0.98 1.55
N ILE A 18 -36.48 -2.31 1.57
CA ILE A 18 -35.34 -3.22 1.39
C ILE A 18 -34.69 -3.02 0.02
N LEU A 19 -35.50 -2.88 -1.04
CA LEU A 19 -34.99 -2.61 -2.39
C LEU A 19 -34.25 -1.27 -2.46
N ILE A 20 -34.79 -0.22 -1.84
CA ILE A 20 -34.12 1.08 -1.76
C ILE A 20 -32.77 0.94 -1.04
N ILE A 21 -32.73 0.25 0.10
CA ILE A 21 -31.48 0.02 0.85
C ILE A 21 -30.47 -0.75 -0.01
N LEU A 22 -30.89 -1.80 -0.71
CA LEU A 22 -30.01 -2.56 -1.59
C LEU A 22 -29.44 -1.71 -2.73
N VAL A 23 -30.27 -0.88 -3.38
CA VAL A 23 -29.82 0.03 -4.43
C VAL A 23 -28.79 1.03 -3.89
N VAL A 24 -29.04 1.60 -2.70
CA VAL A 24 -28.09 2.52 -2.05
C VAL A 24 -26.79 1.80 -1.70
N LEU A 25 -26.84 0.59 -1.18
CA LEU A 25 -25.64 -0.20 -0.84
C LEU A 25 -24.83 -0.58 -2.09
N ILE A 26 -25.49 -1.02 -3.16
CA ILE A 26 -24.82 -1.32 -4.43
C ILE A 26 -24.18 -0.06 -5.00
N GLY A 27 -24.91 1.06 -5.01
CA GLY A 27 -24.38 2.36 -5.45
C GLY A 27 -23.18 2.80 -4.63
N TRP A 28 -23.22 2.61 -3.31
CA TRP A 28 -22.11 2.89 -2.41
C TRP A 28 -20.89 2.01 -2.71
N ILE A 29 -21.06 0.69 -2.82
CA ILE A 29 -19.98 -0.24 -3.15
C ILE A 29 -19.35 0.15 -4.49
N PHE A 30 -20.17 0.37 -5.51
CA PHE A 30 -19.70 0.78 -6.84
C PHE A 30 -18.89 2.09 -6.77
N TRP A 31 -19.41 3.11 -6.08
CA TRP A 31 -18.70 4.38 -5.90
C TRP A 31 -17.37 4.20 -5.17
N THR A 32 -17.32 3.43 -4.08
CA THR A 32 -16.07 3.20 -3.32
C THR A 32 -14.99 2.45 -4.11
N ASN A 33 -15.36 1.70 -5.15
CA ASN A 33 -14.40 1.00 -6.02
C ASN A 33 -14.01 1.80 -7.27
N MET A 34 -14.67 2.91 -7.56
CA MET A 34 -14.42 3.76 -8.73
C MET A 34 -13.63 5.03 -8.44
N HIS A 35 -13.27 5.24 -7.17
CA HIS A 35 -12.53 6.39 -6.71
C HIS A 35 -11.49 5.96 -5.68
N PHE A 36 -10.37 6.66 -5.64
CA PHE A 36 -9.41 6.59 -4.54
C PHE A 36 -9.44 7.92 -3.78
N THR A 37 -8.90 7.92 -2.57
CA THR A 37 -8.69 9.12 -1.76
C THR A 37 -7.22 9.38 -1.53
N SER A 38 -6.87 10.64 -1.25
CA SER A 38 -5.53 11.01 -0.78
C SER A 38 -5.57 11.16 0.73
N THR A 39 -4.74 10.38 1.43
CA THR A 39 -4.60 10.45 2.89
C THR A 39 -3.24 11.02 3.24
N HIS A 40 -3.23 12.01 4.13
CA HIS A 40 -2.01 12.71 4.54
C HIS A 40 -1.65 12.33 5.97
N LEU A 41 -0.42 11.85 6.16
CA LEU A 41 0.13 11.49 7.46
C LEU A 41 1.40 12.28 7.73
N SER A 42 1.64 12.61 9.00
CA SER A 42 2.89 13.23 9.44
C SER A 42 3.64 12.27 10.36
N ILE A 43 4.89 11.97 10.00
CA ILE A 43 5.78 11.14 10.81
C ILE A 43 6.79 12.05 11.50
N ILE A 44 6.80 11.97 12.82
CA ILE A 44 7.58 12.85 13.70
C ILE A 44 8.61 11.99 14.41
N ASN A 45 9.90 12.29 14.20
CA ASN A 45 10.98 11.55 14.83
C ASN A 45 12.21 12.44 15.04
N ASP A 46 12.81 12.38 16.24
CA ASP A 46 13.97 13.18 16.62
C ASP A 46 15.20 12.98 15.72
N LYS A 47 15.32 11.81 15.08
CA LYS A 47 16.40 11.47 14.14
C LYS A 47 16.21 12.09 12.75
N ILE A 48 15.02 12.60 12.40
CA ILE A 48 14.78 13.24 11.11
C ILE A 48 15.58 14.57 11.07
N PRO A 49 16.51 14.74 10.11
CA PRO A 49 17.27 15.98 9.98
C PRO A 49 16.37 17.15 9.58
N LYS A 50 16.73 18.37 10.01
CA LYS A 50 15.94 19.59 9.73
C LYS A 50 15.71 19.86 8.25
N ASP A 51 16.66 19.52 7.39
CA ASP A 51 16.53 19.71 5.95
C ASP A 51 15.39 18.87 5.35
N PHE A 52 14.95 17.82 6.04
CA PHE A 52 13.84 16.94 5.65
C PHE A 52 12.48 17.34 6.24
N TYR A 53 12.38 18.47 6.96
CA TYR A 53 11.07 18.91 7.46
C TYR A 53 10.17 19.35 6.31
N GLY A 54 8.98 18.77 6.26
CA GLY A 54 8.06 18.95 5.14
C GLY A 54 8.40 18.09 3.92
N TYR A 55 9.41 17.21 3.99
CA TYR A 55 9.73 16.29 2.90
C TYR A 55 8.57 15.32 2.68
N LYS A 56 8.05 15.27 1.46
CA LYS A 56 6.85 14.50 1.10
C LYS A 56 7.20 13.24 0.34
N ILE A 57 6.68 12.12 0.83
CA ILE A 57 6.81 10.80 0.23
C ILE A 57 5.41 10.36 -0.20
N ALA A 58 5.20 10.20 -1.51
CA ALA A 58 3.98 9.59 -2.02
C ALA A 58 4.14 8.07 -2.06
N VAL A 59 3.27 7.34 -1.36
CA VAL A 59 3.26 5.87 -1.29
C VAL A 59 2.15 5.35 -2.22
N VAL A 60 2.58 4.74 -3.32
CA VAL A 60 1.74 4.07 -4.32
C VAL A 60 1.86 2.58 -4.07
N SER A 61 0.86 1.97 -3.46
CA SER A 61 0.93 0.55 -3.08
C SER A 61 -0.14 -0.27 -3.79
N ASP A 62 0.15 -1.54 -4.06
CA ASP A 62 -0.81 -2.54 -4.53
C ASP A 62 -1.63 -2.02 -5.73
N LEU A 63 -0.97 -1.49 -6.75
CA LEU A 63 -1.66 -0.92 -7.90
C LEU A 63 -2.32 -2.01 -8.76
N HIS A 64 -1.77 -3.22 -8.79
CA HIS A 64 -2.35 -4.38 -9.49
C HIS A 64 -2.79 -4.08 -10.93
N ASN A 65 -1.95 -3.39 -11.71
CA ASN A 65 -2.28 -2.94 -13.07
C ASN A 65 -3.57 -2.10 -13.18
N HIS A 66 -4.07 -1.50 -12.10
CA HIS A 66 -5.27 -0.67 -12.15
C HIS A 66 -4.98 0.68 -12.82
N ASP A 67 -5.55 0.92 -14.01
CA ASP A 67 -5.45 2.22 -14.69
C ASP A 67 -6.52 3.19 -14.16
N TRP A 68 -6.08 4.14 -13.34
CA TRP A 68 -6.91 5.25 -12.85
C TRP A 68 -7.21 6.33 -13.93
N ASN A 69 -6.92 6.05 -15.20
CA ASN A 69 -7.12 6.91 -16.37
C ASN A 69 -6.47 8.29 -16.18
N GLY A 70 -5.21 8.31 -15.70
CA GLY A 70 -4.44 9.53 -15.44
C GLY A 70 -4.80 10.27 -14.14
N LYS A 71 -5.92 9.94 -13.47
CA LYS A 71 -6.31 10.61 -12.22
C LYS A 71 -5.26 10.45 -11.11
N LEU A 72 -4.59 9.30 -11.05
CA LEU A 72 -3.54 9.03 -10.07
C LEU A 72 -2.32 9.94 -10.29
N THR A 73 -1.87 10.08 -11.54
CA THR A 73 -0.72 10.92 -11.90
C THR A 73 -1.06 12.41 -11.78
N GLU A 74 -2.28 12.83 -12.13
CA GLU A 74 -2.79 14.17 -11.83
C GLU A 74 -2.81 14.48 -10.32
N GLN A 75 -3.21 13.50 -9.49
CA GLN A 75 -3.21 13.69 -8.04
C GLN A 75 -1.77 13.76 -7.50
N LEU A 76 -0.86 12.90 -7.97
CA LEU A 76 0.57 12.98 -7.62
C LEU A 76 1.17 14.36 -7.98
N GLN A 77 0.84 14.90 -9.15
CA GLN A 77 1.27 16.26 -9.54
C GLN A 77 0.76 17.33 -8.57
N LYS A 78 -0.50 17.24 -8.12
CA LYS A 78 -1.08 18.18 -7.14
C LYS A 78 -0.42 18.08 -5.78
N GLU A 79 -0.08 16.87 -5.34
CA GLU A 79 0.56 16.64 -4.05
C GLU A 79 2.01 17.13 -4.01
N ALA A 80 2.66 17.17 -5.19
CA ALA A 80 4.04 17.58 -5.40
C ALA A 80 5.01 16.90 -4.42
N PRO A 81 5.10 15.55 -4.45
CA PRO A 81 5.99 14.81 -3.56
C PRO A 81 7.46 15.03 -3.94
N ASP A 82 8.36 14.92 -2.97
CA ASP A 82 9.80 14.91 -3.22
C ASP A 82 10.26 13.57 -3.84
N ILE A 83 9.62 12.45 -3.45
CA ILE A 83 9.81 11.12 -4.04
C ILE A 83 8.49 10.34 -4.09
N ILE A 84 8.41 9.40 -5.03
CA ILE A 84 7.35 8.39 -5.09
C ILE A 84 7.97 7.05 -4.68
N VAL A 85 7.30 6.33 -3.79
CA VAL A 85 7.68 4.97 -3.42
C VAL A 85 6.56 4.01 -3.84
N ILE A 86 6.95 2.90 -4.44
CA ILE A 86 6.06 1.80 -4.81
C ILE A 86 6.40 0.61 -3.93
N THR A 87 5.46 0.24 -3.06
CA THR A 87 5.67 -0.73 -1.98
C THR A 87 5.18 -2.14 -2.34
N GLY A 88 5.43 -2.57 -3.57
CA GLY A 88 5.07 -3.90 -4.08
C GLY A 88 3.68 -4.00 -4.71
N ASP A 89 3.44 -5.13 -5.36
CA ASP A 89 2.21 -5.48 -6.07
C ASP A 89 1.79 -4.39 -7.08
N PHE A 90 2.77 -3.96 -7.87
CA PHE A 90 2.57 -2.97 -8.91
C PHE A 90 1.76 -3.54 -10.08
N VAL A 91 1.98 -4.82 -10.39
CA VAL A 91 1.24 -5.56 -11.42
C VAL A 91 0.51 -6.78 -10.82
N ASP A 92 -0.61 -7.16 -11.42
CA ASP A 92 -1.35 -8.36 -11.04
C ASP A 92 -0.80 -9.57 -11.82
N SER A 93 -0.24 -10.56 -11.12
CA SER A 93 0.22 -11.82 -11.72
C SER A 93 -0.84 -12.65 -12.45
N SER A 94 -2.12 -12.46 -12.14
CA SER A 94 -3.23 -13.17 -12.82
C SER A 94 -3.72 -12.44 -14.07
N HIS A 95 -3.51 -11.13 -14.16
CA HIS A 95 -4.02 -10.27 -15.23
C HIS A 95 -2.99 -9.22 -15.66
N THR A 96 -1.76 -9.67 -15.89
CA THR A 96 -0.62 -8.78 -16.07
C THR A 96 -0.74 -7.93 -17.35
N ASP A 97 -0.60 -6.61 -17.18
CA ASP A 97 -0.55 -5.66 -18.30
C ASP A 97 0.63 -4.69 -18.14
N PHE A 98 1.76 -5.03 -18.78
CA PHE A 98 2.94 -4.17 -18.77
C PHE A 98 2.74 -2.86 -19.54
N GLY A 99 1.73 -2.74 -20.41
CA GLY A 99 1.37 -1.50 -21.06
C GLY A 99 0.84 -0.47 -20.06
N VAL A 100 -0.06 -0.90 -19.17
CA VAL A 100 -0.58 -0.05 -18.07
C VAL A 100 0.55 0.32 -17.11
N ALA A 101 1.37 -0.66 -16.71
CA ALA A 101 2.53 -0.43 -15.84
C ALA A 101 3.50 0.60 -16.45
N LYS A 102 3.85 0.42 -17.74
CA LYS A 102 4.70 1.34 -18.49
C LYS A 102 4.13 2.75 -18.52
N LYS A 103 2.84 2.88 -18.87
CA LYS A 103 2.16 4.18 -18.94
C LYS A 103 2.28 4.93 -17.62
N PHE A 104 1.92 4.29 -16.50
CA PHE A 104 2.02 4.91 -15.18
C PHE A 104 3.46 5.34 -14.84
N ILE A 105 4.45 4.47 -15.00
CA ILE A 105 5.84 4.78 -14.64
C ILE A 105 6.39 5.96 -15.45
N TYR A 106 6.11 6.00 -16.76
CA TYR A 106 6.58 7.09 -17.61
C TYR A 106 5.90 8.42 -17.29
N GLU A 107 4.64 8.42 -16.88
CA GLU A 107 3.96 9.63 -16.39
C GLU A 107 4.46 10.05 -15.00
N ALA A 108 4.66 9.10 -14.10
CA ALA A 108 5.03 9.35 -12.70
C ALA A 108 6.49 9.81 -12.54
N ARG A 109 7.41 9.30 -13.36
CA ARG A 109 8.85 9.63 -13.25
C ARG A 109 9.15 11.10 -13.57
N ASP A 110 8.28 11.74 -14.34
CA ASP A 110 8.39 13.16 -14.69
C ASP A 110 7.91 14.07 -13.53
N ILE A 111 7.28 13.49 -12.50
CA ILE A 111 6.81 14.18 -11.29
C ILE A 111 7.90 14.18 -10.21
N ALA A 112 8.43 12.99 -9.89
CA ALA A 112 9.46 12.81 -8.85
C ALA A 112 10.22 11.47 -9.06
N PRO A 113 11.43 11.32 -8.50
CA PRO A 113 12.15 10.04 -8.52
C PRO A 113 11.31 8.92 -7.90
N ILE A 114 11.33 7.74 -8.54
CA ILE A 114 10.55 6.58 -8.13
C ILE A 114 11.48 5.55 -7.50
N TYR A 115 11.14 5.11 -6.29
CA TYR A 115 11.76 4.00 -5.58
C TYR A 115 10.77 2.84 -5.50
N TYR A 116 11.21 1.63 -5.80
CA TYR A 116 10.34 0.48 -5.97
C TYR A 116 10.89 -0.73 -5.21
N VAL A 117 10.02 -1.44 -4.50
CA VAL A 117 10.26 -2.81 -4.02
C VAL A 117 9.19 -3.74 -4.57
N THR A 118 9.56 -4.99 -4.73
CA THR A 118 8.66 -6.07 -5.15
C THR A 118 7.63 -6.46 -4.09
N GLY A 119 6.45 -6.87 -4.55
CA GLY A 119 5.48 -7.63 -3.76
C GLY A 119 5.43 -9.09 -4.19
N ASN A 120 4.46 -9.83 -3.65
CA ASN A 120 4.30 -11.24 -3.96
C ASN A 120 3.74 -11.48 -5.37
N HIS A 121 2.95 -10.56 -5.93
CA HIS A 121 2.50 -10.73 -7.30
C HIS A 121 3.68 -10.71 -8.26
N GLU A 122 4.69 -9.87 -8.03
CA GLU A 122 5.91 -9.91 -8.83
C GLU A 122 6.71 -11.21 -8.66
N ALA A 123 6.73 -11.78 -7.46
CA ALA A 123 7.34 -13.09 -7.22
C ALA A 123 6.62 -14.24 -7.96
N TRP A 124 5.33 -14.06 -8.26
CA TRP A 124 4.49 -15.06 -8.92
C TRP A 124 4.42 -14.88 -10.44
N LEU A 125 5.09 -13.88 -11.01
CA LEU A 125 5.17 -13.68 -12.45
C LEU A 125 6.19 -14.63 -13.07
N ASP A 126 5.79 -15.34 -14.13
CA ASP A 126 6.71 -16.11 -14.95
C ASP A 126 7.72 -15.21 -15.71
N ASN A 127 7.35 -13.94 -15.95
CA ASN A 127 8.10 -12.99 -16.76
C ASN A 127 8.47 -11.70 -15.99
N TYR A 128 8.82 -11.81 -14.71
CA TYR A 128 9.28 -10.67 -13.90
C TYR A 128 10.44 -9.90 -14.56
N ASP A 129 11.34 -10.58 -15.27
CA ASP A 129 12.49 -9.96 -15.96
C ASP A 129 12.07 -8.85 -16.94
N ASP A 130 10.91 -8.98 -17.60
CA ASP A 130 10.39 -7.98 -18.52
C ASP A 130 9.95 -6.70 -17.77
N LEU A 131 9.25 -6.87 -16.64
CA LEU A 131 8.88 -5.76 -15.75
C LEU A 131 10.13 -5.10 -15.17
N HIS A 132 11.06 -5.91 -14.65
CA HIS A 132 12.31 -5.43 -14.08
C HIS A 132 13.10 -4.58 -15.09
N LYS A 133 13.22 -5.06 -16.34
CA LYS A 133 13.84 -4.30 -17.43
C LYS A 133 13.10 -3.00 -17.74
N LEU A 134 11.77 -3.05 -17.83
CA LEU A 134 10.93 -1.85 -18.06
C LEU A 134 11.17 -0.78 -17.00
N LEU A 135 11.22 -1.18 -15.72
CA LEU A 135 11.46 -0.28 -14.59
C LEU A 135 12.87 0.35 -14.67
N LEU A 136 13.89 -0.47 -14.95
CA LEU A 136 15.26 0.02 -15.14
C LEU A 136 15.38 0.99 -16.32
N ASP A 137 14.83 0.64 -17.48
CA ASP A 137 14.85 1.47 -18.68
C ASP A 137 14.11 2.82 -18.46
N ALA A 138 13.15 2.83 -17.54
CA ALA A 138 12.43 4.05 -17.15
C ALA A 138 13.17 4.92 -16.13
N GLY A 139 14.27 4.43 -15.51
CA GLY A 139 15.03 5.13 -14.49
C GLY A 139 14.50 4.96 -13.07
N VAL A 140 13.71 3.91 -12.81
CA VAL A 140 13.21 3.59 -11.47
C VAL A 140 14.35 3.01 -10.61
N HIS A 141 14.44 3.48 -9.37
CA HIS A 141 15.34 2.92 -8.36
C HIS A 141 14.73 1.63 -7.80
N ILE A 142 15.14 0.47 -8.32
CA ILE A 142 14.73 -0.84 -7.81
C ILE A 142 15.54 -1.15 -6.55
N MET A 143 14.86 -1.06 -5.41
CA MET A 143 15.43 -1.09 -4.06
C MET A 143 15.47 -2.47 -3.42
N ASP A 144 15.03 -3.53 -4.11
CA ASP A 144 15.10 -4.92 -3.66
C ASP A 144 16.47 -5.24 -3.06
N ASP A 145 16.50 -5.41 -1.73
CA ASP A 145 17.67 -5.72 -0.90
C ASP A 145 18.84 -4.72 -1.03
N LYS A 146 18.50 -3.42 -1.16
CA LYS A 146 19.47 -2.33 -1.32
C LYS A 146 19.21 -1.19 -0.34
N CYS A 147 20.27 -0.41 -0.09
CA CYS A 147 20.20 0.86 0.61
C CYS A 147 20.74 1.98 -0.29
N GLU A 148 20.02 3.09 -0.36
CA GLU A 148 20.46 4.32 -1.02
C GLU A 148 20.35 5.52 -0.07
N LEU A 149 21.15 6.55 -0.33
CA LEU A 149 21.11 7.81 0.42
C LEU A 149 20.22 8.82 -0.30
N ILE A 150 19.14 9.24 0.37
CA ILE A 150 18.38 10.40 -0.06
C ILE A 150 19.07 11.65 0.51
N LYS A 151 19.36 12.62 -0.35
CA LYS A 151 20.02 13.88 0.03
C LYS A 151 19.06 15.05 -0.05
N LYS A 152 19.03 15.88 0.98
CA LYS A 152 18.30 17.16 1.00
C LYS A 152 19.13 18.17 1.76
N GLY A 153 19.50 19.28 1.09
CA GLY A 153 20.42 20.26 1.66
C GLY A 153 21.78 19.64 2.00
N ASN A 154 22.18 19.71 3.27
CA ASN A 154 23.42 19.13 3.78
C ASN A 154 23.20 17.82 4.55
N SER A 155 21.95 17.35 4.61
CA SER A 155 21.55 16.17 5.38
C SER A 155 21.27 14.98 4.46
N ASN A 156 21.39 13.78 5.02
CA ASN A 156 21.03 12.54 4.34
C ASN A 156 20.14 11.68 5.25
N ILE A 157 19.30 10.87 4.63
CA ILE A 157 18.57 9.76 5.27
C ILE A 157 18.76 8.49 4.41
N ASN A 158 18.59 7.33 5.02
CA ASN A 158 18.66 6.06 4.32
C ASN A 158 17.27 5.68 3.80
N ILE A 159 17.19 5.25 2.54
CA ILE A 159 16.06 4.49 2.01
C ILE A 159 16.55 3.07 1.74
N ILE A 160 15.90 2.10 2.37
CA ILE A 160 16.23 0.68 2.30
C ILE A 160 15.03 -0.02 1.70
N GLY A 161 15.23 -0.85 0.67
CA GLY A 161 14.18 -1.71 0.16
C GLY A 161 14.47 -3.18 0.50
N ILE A 162 13.43 -3.93 0.82
CA ILE A 162 13.51 -5.36 1.08
C ILE A 162 12.64 -6.08 0.05
N GLN A 163 13.26 -7.00 -0.71
CA GLN A 163 12.56 -7.82 -1.69
C GLN A 163 11.57 -8.75 -0.98
N ASP A 164 10.41 -8.97 -1.58
CA ASP A 164 9.40 -9.87 -1.03
C ASP A 164 9.95 -11.28 -0.79
N PRO A 165 9.69 -11.90 0.39
CA PRO A 165 10.21 -13.22 0.70
C PRO A 165 9.68 -14.34 -0.21
N ASP A 166 8.58 -14.14 -0.95
CA ASP A 166 8.08 -15.14 -1.91
C ASP A 166 9.02 -15.35 -3.10
N PHE A 167 9.99 -14.46 -3.36
CA PHE A 167 11.07 -14.69 -4.34
C PHE A 167 12.04 -15.78 -3.90
N VAL A 168 12.14 -16.06 -2.60
CA VAL A 168 13.00 -17.10 -2.04
C VAL A 168 12.21 -18.37 -1.82
N GLU A 169 11.09 -18.27 -1.10
CA GLU A 169 10.27 -19.42 -0.75
C GLU A 169 8.79 -19.03 -0.57
N ARG A 170 8.00 -19.32 -1.61
CA ARG A 170 6.57 -19.04 -1.66
C ARG A 170 5.78 -19.77 -0.56
N ASP A 171 4.78 -19.10 0.00
CA ASP A 171 3.80 -19.66 0.93
C ASP A 171 4.42 -20.31 2.18
N THR A 172 5.57 -19.80 2.60
CA THR A 172 6.25 -20.26 3.82
C THR A 172 5.56 -19.80 5.09
N MET A 173 5.72 -20.60 6.15
CA MET A 173 5.30 -20.18 7.49
C MET A 173 6.02 -18.88 7.88
N GLY A 174 5.31 -17.93 8.50
CA GLY A 174 5.81 -16.58 8.77
C GLY A 174 7.15 -16.48 9.52
N GLY A 175 7.55 -17.52 10.27
CA GLY A 175 8.88 -17.57 10.90
C GLY A 175 10.06 -17.63 9.91
N ILE A 176 9.89 -18.29 8.76
CA ILE A 176 10.92 -18.36 7.71
C ILE A 176 11.01 -17.01 6.97
N GLN A 177 9.86 -16.43 6.64
CA GLN A 177 9.78 -15.12 5.98
C GLN A 177 10.44 -14.01 6.84
N GLY A 178 10.17 -14.02 8.15
CA GLY A 178 10.82 -13.11 9.10
C GLY A 178 12.35 -13.24 9.08
N ALA A 179 12.88 -14.47 9.13
CA ALA A 179 14.33 -14.70 9.10
C ALA A 179 14.98 -14.27 7.76
N ILE A 180 14.29 -14.47 6.63
CA ILE A 180 14.74 -13.99 5.31
C ILE A 180 14.86 -12.47 5.31
N VAL A 181 13.81 -11.78 5.77
CA VAL A 181 13.79 -10.31 5.88
C VAL A 181 14.88 -9.80 6.81
N GLU A 182 15.06 -10.44 7.97
CA GLU A 182 16.11 -10.06 8.92
C GLU A 182 17.51 -10.17 8.30
N THR A 183 17.79 -11.29 7.63
CA THR A 183 19.08 -11.56 6.98
C THR A 183 19.39 -10.53 5.89
N LYS A 184 18.39 -10.13 5.10
CA LYS A 184 18.53 -9.16 4.01
C LYS A 184 18.70 -7.73 4.54
N MET A 185 17.97 -7.38 5.59
CA MET A 185 17.90 -6.01 6.10
C MET A 185 19.02 -5.63 7.08
N GLU A 186 19.46 -6.55 7.94
CA GLU A 186 20.50 -6.30 8.94
C GLU A 186 21.76 -5.61 8.38
N PRO A 187 22.37 -6.06 7.25
CA PRO A 187 23.59 -5.44 6.73
C PRO A 187 23.37 -4.06 6.09
N LEU A 188 22.11 -3.66 5.84
CA LEU A 188 21.76 -2.42 5.16
C LEU A 188 21.51 -1.25 6.13
N LEU A 189 21.34 -1.54 7.42
CA LEU A 189 21.00 -0.55 8.44
C LEU A 189 22.22 0.19 8.99
N ASP A 190 22.11 1.51 9.07
CA ASP A 190 22.96 2.33 9.93
C ASP A 190 22.12 2.94 11.05
N LYS A 191 22.29 2.44 12.28
CA LYS A 191 21.53 2.88 13.46
C LYS A 191 21.75 4.36 13.83
N LYS A 192 22.78 5.01 13.28
CA LYS A 192 23.06 6.45 13.47
C LYS A 192 22.26 7.33 12.52
N MET A 193 21.82 6.77 11.39
CA MET A 193 21.01 7.46 10.39
C MET A 193 19.51 7.26 10.69
N TYR A 194 18.68 8.07 10.05
CA TYR A 194 17.24 7.80 9.96
C TYR A 194 16.99 6.82 8.81
N ASN A 195 16.45 5.65 9.12
CA ASN A 195 16.24 4.56 8.16
C ASN A 195 14.76 4.43 7.80
N ILE A 196 14.43 4.74 6.55
CA ILE A 196 13.13 4.46 5.93
C ILE A 196 13.24 3.11 5.22
N VAL A 197 12.39 2.16 5.58
CA VAL A 197 12.31 0.82 5.00
C VAL A 197 11.08 0.73 4.12
N LEU A 198 11.27 0.39 2.86
CA LEU A 198 10.23 0.01 1.92
C LEU A 198 10.11 -1.51 1.93
N CYS A 199 8.91 -2.01 2.17
CA CYS A 199 8.62 -3.44 2.10
C CYS A 199 7.19 -3.66 1.66
N HIS A 200 6.84 -4.91 1.31
CA HIS A 200 5.47 -5.24 1.00
C HIS A 200 4.68 -5.75 2.23
N ARG A 201 5.31 -6.53 3.11
CA ARG A 201 4.67 -7.35 4.17
C ARG A 201 4.50 -6.63 5.53
N PRO A 202 3.35 -6.03 5.87
CA PRO A 202 3.16 -5.35 7.16
C PRO A 202 3.09 -6.32 8.36
N GLU A 203 2.77 -7.59 8.14
CA GLU A 203 2.72 -8.62 9.19
C GLU A 203 4.09 -8.91 9.83
N LEU A 204 5.19 -8.55 9.14
CA LEU A 204 6.56 -8.69 9.63
C LEU A 204 7.03 -7.49 10.46
N PHE A 205 6.09 -6.67 10.96
CA PHE A 205 6.40 -5.46 11.73
C PHE A 205 7.36 -5.69 12.89
N ASP A 206 7.21 -6.81 13.61
CA ASP A 206 8.05 -7.13 14.75
C ASP A 206 9.51 -7.38 14.34
N ASN A 207 9.76 -7.90 13.14
CA ASN A 207 11.10 -8.09 12.58
C ASN A 207 11.76 -6.74 12.24
N TYR A 208 11.01 -5.82 11.62
CA TYR A 208 11.52 -4.47 11.31
C TYR A 208 11.86 -3.69 12.58
N VAL A 209 11.03 -3.82 13.61
CA VAL A 209 11.26 -3.22 14.94
C VAL A 209 12.53 -3.80 15.58
N ALA A 210 12.69 -5.14 15.57
CA ALA A 210 13.83 -5.80 16.17
C ALA A 210 15.18 -5.37 15.56
N LEU A 211 15.21 -5.09 14.26
CA LEU A 211 16.39 -4.59 13.57
C LEU A 211 16.64 -3.09 13.77
N GLY A 212 15.61 -2.34 14.16
CA GLY A 212 15.70 -0.92 14.47
C GLY A 212 15.43 0.00 13.28
N ALA A 213 14.49 -0.36 12.41
CA ALA A 213 13.91 0.59 11.45
C ALA A 213 13.33 1.82 12.18
N ASP A 214 13.40 2.99 11.55
CA ASP A 214 12.76 4.19 12.12
C ASP A 214 11.38 4.42 11.50
N LEU A 215 11.24 4.22 10.19
CA LEU A 215 9.97 4.26 9.46
C LEU A 215 9.88 3.08 8.50
N VAL A 216 8.77 2.37 8.50
CA VAL A 216 8.45 1.30 7.56
C VAL A 216 7.26 1.74 6.71
N LEU A 217 7.35 1.61 5.39
CA LEU A 217 6.26 1.90 4.45
C LEU A 217 5.86 0.59 3.76
N ALA A 218 4.61 0.16 3.97
CA ALA A 218 4.13 -1.16 3.55
C ALA A 218 2.74 -1.13 2.89
N GLY A 219 2.44 -2.22 2.16
CA GLY A 219 1.21 -2.49 1.43
C GLY A 219 0.53 -3.78 1.86
N HIS A 220 0.14 -4.61 0.88
CA HIS A 220 -0.24 -6.03 0.97
C HIS A 220 -1.58 -6.32 1.66
N ALA A 221 -1.90 -5.60 2.73
CA ALA A 221 -3.08 -5.87 3.53
C ALA A 221 -4.38 -5.41 2.86
N HIS A 222 -4.30 -4.62 1.78
CA HIS A 222 -5.44 -4.08 1.05
C HIS A 222 -6.51 -3.42 1.94
N GLY A 223 -6.15 -2.81 3.08
CA GLY A 223 -7.14 -2.26 4.02
C GLY A 223 -8.03 -3.29 4.71
N GLY A 224 -7.71 -4.58 4.60
CA GLY A 224 -8.53 -5.70 5.06
C GLY A 224 -9.70 -6.05 4.13
N GLN A 225 -9.66 -5.57 2.88
CA GLN A 225 -10.61 -5.74 1.77
C GLN A 225 -12.06 -5.26 2.05
N ILE A 226 -12.67 -5.77 3.11
CA ILE A 226 -13.97 -5.40 3.66
C ILE A 226 -13.72 -4.76 5.01
N ARG A 227 -14.17 -3.51 5.19
CA ARG A 227 -14.06 -2.81 6.47
C ARG A 227 -15.42 -2.75 7.16
N ILE A 228 -15.48 -3.32 8.36
CA ILE A 228 -16.66 -3.23 9.21
C ILE A 228 -16.53 -1.96 10.05
N PRO A 229 -17.50 -1.03 10.00
CA PRO A 229 -17.47 0.18 10.81
C PRO A 229 -17.17 -0.15 12.28
N PHE A 230 -16.25 0.62 12.89
CA PHE A 230 -15.79 0.47 14.28
C PHE A 230 -14.99 -0.79 14.63
N ILE A 231 -14.90 -1.78 13.74
CA ILE A 231 -14.10 -3.00 13.97
C ILE A 231 -12.80 -2.96 13.14
N GLY A 232 -12.87 -2.52 11.89
CA GLY A 232 -11.73 -2.47 10.98
C GLY A 232 -11.81 -3.51 9.85
N GLY A 233 -10.65 -3.90 9.32
CA GLY A 233 -10.54 -4.86 8.22
C GLY A 233 -11.02 -6.27 8.61
N LEU A 234 -11.65 -6.97 7.67
CA LEU A 234 -12.17 -8.32 7.90
C LEU A 234 -11.17 -9.40 7.53
N ILE A 235 -10.43 -9.24 6.44
CA ILE A 235 -9.52 -10.26 5.93
C ILE A 235 -8.33 -9.63 5.21
N ALA A 236 -7.12 -10.07 5.52
CA ALA A 236 -5.92 -9.68 4.78
C ALA A 236 -5.02 -10.89 4.51
N PRO A 237 -4.24 -10.88 3.42
CA PRO A 237 -3.21 -11.88 3.16
C PRO A 237 -2.27 -12.02 4.36
N ASN A 238 -1.83 -13.25 4.65
CA ASN A 238 -0.89 -13.62 5.71
C ASN A 238 -1.27 -13.24 7.17
N GLN A 239 -2.40 -12.55 7.37
CA GLN A 239 -2.93 -12.16 8.68
C GLN A 239 -4.27 -12.84 9.00
N GLY A 240 -4.97 -13.36 7.98
CA GLY A 240 -6.23 -14.08 8.16
C GLY A 240 -7.41 -13.15 8.46
N PHE A 241 -8.33 -13.62 9.30
CA PHE A 241 -9.51 -12.86 9.72
C PHE A 241 -9.19 -11.85 10.83
N PHE A 242 -9.82 -10.68 10.76
CA PHE A 242 -9.57 -9.54 11.66
C PHE A 242 -8.08 -9.18 11.77
N PRO A 243 -7.43 -8.90 10.62
CA PRO A 243 -6.03 -8.56 10.55
C PRO A 243 -5.68 -7.35 11.42
N LYS A 244 -4.47 -7.38 12.00
CA LYS A 244 -3.99 -6.32 12.90
C LYS A 244 -3.51 -5.10 12.12
N TYR A 245 -2.77 -5.32 11.03
CA TYR A 245 -2.09 -4.28 10.26
C TYR A 245 -2.81 -4.10 8.91
N THR A 246 -3.62 -3.05 8.77
CA THR A 246 -4.45 -2.86 7.56
C THR A 246 -4.43 -1.46 6.98
N GLU A 247 -4.29 -0.41 7.79
CA GLU A 247 -4.16 0.97 7.31
C GLU A 247 -3.53 1.86 8.37
N GLY A 248 -3.02 3.01 7.96
CA GLY A 248 -2.59 4.07 8.88
C GLY A 248 -1.25 3.76 9.56
N VAL A 249 -1.04 4.34 10.74
CA VAL A 249 0.24 4.29 11.46
C VAL A 249 0.16 3.32 12.64
N TYR A 250 1.14 2.43 12.73
CA TYR A 250 1.38 1.54 13.86
C TYR A 250 2.70 1.91 14.50
N HIS A 251 2.69 2.15 15.80
CA HIS A 251 3.88 2.52 16.55
C HIS A 251 4.32 1.36 17.45
N LYS A 252 5.60 1.01 17.43
CA LYS A 252 6.22 0.09 18.38
C LYS A 252 7.65 0.51 18.66
N GLU A 253 7.98 0.70 19.93
CA GLU A 253 9.28 1.18 20.40
C GLU A 253 9.71 2.51 19.78
N LYS A 254 10.57 2.49 18.75
CA LYS A 254 11.04 3.68 18.04
C LYS A 254 10.69 3.65 16.55
N THR A 255 9.93 2.63 16.13
CA THR A 255 9.58 2.39 14.75
C THR A 255 8.12 2.76 14.52
N ASP A 256 7.88 3.58 13.52
CA ASP A 256 6.56 3.77 12.93
C ASP A 256 6.43 2.90 11.68
N MET A 257 5.37 2.12 11.56
CA MET A 257 5.00 1.46 10.32
C MET A 257 3.73 2.07 9.77
N VAL A 258 3.78 2.47 8.51
CA VAL A 258 2.68 3.05 7.78
C VAL A 258 2.20 2.03 6.75
N VAL A 259 0.93 1.66 6.86
CA VAL A 259 0.31 0.66 5.98
C VAL A 259 -0.67 1.36 5.06
N SER A 260 -0.45 1.25 3.75
CA SER A 260 -1.38 1.73 2.73
C SER A 260 -2.52 0.75 2.54
N ARG A 261 -3.74 1.26 2.26
CA ARG A 261 -4.85 0.40 1.82
C ARG A 261 -4.67 -0.11 0.39
N GLY A 262 -3.71 0.41 -0.36
CA GLY A 262 -3.46 0.06 -1.75
C GLY A 262 -4.42 0.75 -2.73
N LEU A 263 -4.02 0.79 -4.01
CA LEU A 263 -4.72 1.50 -5.09
C LEU A 263 -5.51 0.59 -6.04
N GLY A 264 -5.19 -0.70 -6.08
CA GLY A 264 -5.83 -1.70 -6.92
C GLY A 264 -6.59 -2.75 -6.11
N ASN A 265 -7.29 -3.63 -6.82
CA ASN A 265 -7.92 -4.81 -6.24
C ASN A 265 -7.10 -6.04 -6.62
N SER A 266 -6.83 -6.93 -5.67
CA SER A 266 -6.18 -8.21 -5.92
C SER A 266 -7.25 -9.31 -6.09
N ILE A 267 -7.06 -10.50 -5.52
CA ILE A 267 -7.89 -11.71 -5.68
C ILE A 267 -9.38 -11.44 -5.42
N ILE A 268 -9.70 -10.58 -4.46
CA ILE A 268 -11.07 -10.16 -4.20
C ILE A 268 -11.34 -8.89 -5.03
N PRO A 269 -12.18 -8.95 -6.08
CA PRO A 269 -12.31 -7.86 -7.05
C PRO A 269 -13.13 -6.66 -6.54
N VAL A 270 -13.65 -6.72 -5.31
CA VAL A 270 -14.54 -5.72 -4.73
C VAL A 270 -14.12 -5.38 -3.31
N ARG A 271 -13.96 -4.09 -3.04
CA ARG A 271 -13.78 -3.51 -1.70
C ARG A 271 -15.12 -3.06 -1.12
N ILE A 272 -15.33 -3.21 0.18
CA ILE A 272 -16.54 -2.75 0.88
C ILE A 272 -16.12 -1.84 2.03
N ASN A 273 -16.61 -0.59 2.05
CA ASN A 273 -16.22 0.46 3.00
C ASN A 273 -14.69 0.70 3.09
N ASN A 274 -13.97 0.35 2.03
CA ASN A 274 -12.52 0.33 2.01
C ASN A 274 -12.04 1.00 0.73
N THR A 275 -12.23 2.32 0.65
CA THR A 275 -11.82 3.10 -0.52
C THR A 275 -10.31 2.96 -0.75
N PRO A 276 -9.84 2.70 -1.98
CA PRO A 276 -8.42 2.74 -2.34
C PRO A 276 -7.76 4.07 -1.95
N GLU A 277 -6.44 4.05 -1.75
CA GLU A 277 -5.74 5.16 -1.12
C GLU A 277 -4.40 5.45 -1.77
N LEU A 278 -4.21 6.71 -2.18
CA LEU A 278 -2.88 7.29 -2.37
C LEU A 278 -2.46 7.92 -1.04
N LEU A 279 -1.33 7.49 -0.50
CA LEU A 279 -0.88 7.97 0.79
C LEU A 279 0.27 8.96 0.64
N ILE A 280 0.18 10.10 1.35
CA ILE A 280 1.22 11.13 1.39
C ILE A 280 1.77 11.21 2.80
N VAL A 281 3.02 10.77 2.97
CA VAL A 281 3.74 10.84 4.24
C VAL A 281 4.63 12.09 4.24
N THR A 282 4.46 12.94 5.24
CA THR A 282 5.30 14.14 5.43
C THR A 282 6.21 13.93 6.63
N LEU A 283 7.50 14.14 6.45
CA LEU A 283 8.49 14.01 7.52
C LEU A 283 8.59 15.30 8.35
N GLY A 284 8.75 15.15 9.67
CA GLY A 284 8.87 16.26 10.61
C GLY A 284 9.54 15.87 11.93
N LYS A 285 9.60 16.83 12.85
CA LYS A 285 10.10 16.66 14.21
C LYS A 285 9.13 17.29 15.20
#